data_AF-A0A841GU20-F1
#
_entry.id   AF-A0A841GU20-F1
#
_cell.length_a   1.000
_cell.length_b   1.000
_cell.length_c   1.000
_cell.angle_alpha   90.00
_cell.angle_beta   90.00
_cell.angle_gamma   90.00
#
_symmetry.space_group_name_H-M   'P 1'
#
loop_
_entity.id
_entity.type
_entity.pdbx_description
1 polymer ?
#
loop_
_entity_poly.entity_id
_entity_poly.type
_entity_poly.pdbx_seq_one_letter_code
_entity_poly.pdbx_strand_id
1 'polypeptide(L)'
;MRNKIEIKNFSQNKIKENLKEMESNNELKKSYKSLVKSLGALVLQNGLYASIVFIISKTKDKNNYYYVLKDIQKFLKEYFKDSYLENDKGIKQEVLEFLESKSFKKAYRQFSEQFIEFIKWHRRYVDIYIDID
;
A
#
# COMPACT_ATOMS: atom_id res chain seq x y z
N MET A 1 16.18 -9.64 -13.09
CA MET A 1 15.82 -8.24 -13.41
C MET A 1 14.45 -8.01 -12.78
N ARG A 2 14.29 -7.11 -11.80
CA ARG A 2 12.97 -6.91 -11.15
C ARG A 2 12.00 -6.29 -12.15
N ASN A 3 10.76 -6.76 -12.21
CA ASN A 3 9.77 -6.33 -13.20
C ASN A 3 9.57 -4.82 -13.16
N LYS A 4 9.49 -4.20 -14.34
CA LYS A 4 9.16 -2.80 -14.48
C LYS A 4 7.65 -2.66 -14.31
N ILE A 5 7.20 -2.56 -13.07
CA ILE A 5 5.79 -2.28 -12.77
C ILE A 5 5.43 -0.94 -13.38
N GLU A 6 4.34 -0.90 -14.14
CA GLU A 6 3.75 0.37 -14.53
C GLU A 6 2.96 0.94 -13.34
N ILE A 7 3.67 1.57 -12.40
CA ILE A 7 3.15 2.01 -11.10
C ILE A 7 1.90 2.87 -11.23
N LYS A 8 1.82 3.69 -12.29
CA LYS A 8 0.64 4.48 -12.63
C LYS A 8 -0.60 3.59 -12.81
N ASN A 9 -0.54 2.63 -13.72
CA ASN A 9 -1.66 1.73 -14.02
C ASN A 9 -1.99 0.82 -12.84
N PHE A 10 -0.96 0.32 -12.15
CA PHE A 10 -1.13 -0.42 -10.90
C PHE A 10 -1.96 0.39 -9.90
N SER A 11 -1.56 1.64 -9.64
CA SER A 11 -2.22 2.52 -8.68
C SER A 11 -3.66 2.81 -9.07
N GLN A 12 -3.89 3.17 -10.32
CA GLN A 12 -5.24 3.44 -10.83
C GLN A 12 -6.18 2.25 -10.60
N ASN A 13 -5.70 1.04 -10.89
CA ASN A 13 -6.49 -0.19 -10.77
C ASN A 13 -6.79 -0.50 -9.29
N LYS A 14 -5.78 -0.43 -8.41
CA LYS A 14 -5.99 -0.70 -6.97
C LYS A 14 -6.97 0.29 -6.33
N ILE A 15 -6.85 1.59 -6.62
CA ILE A 15 -7.82 2.58 -6.13
C ILE A 15 -9.24 2.23 -6.59
N LYS A 16 -9.44 1.92 -7.88
CA LYS A 16 -10.78 1.56 -8.40
C LYS A 16 -11.34 0.29 -7.76
N GLU A 17 -10.53 -0.72 -7.52
CA GLU A 17 -10.93 -1.96 -6.83
C GLU A 17 -11.38 -1.67 -5.40
N ASN A 18 -10.59 -0.91 -4.64
CA ASN A 18 -10.94 -0.51 -3.28
C ASN A 18 -12.23 0.29 -3.23
N LEU A 19 -12.43 1.23 -4.15
CA LEU A 19 -13.65 2.02 -4.21
C LEU A 19 -14.90 1.19 -4.51
N LYS A 20 -14.77 0.11 -5.29
CA LYS A 20 -15.86 -0.85 -5.50
C LYS A 20 -16.19 -1.60 -4.20
N GLU A 21 -15.17 -2.06 -3.48
CA GLU A 21 -15.35 -2.79 -2.21
C GLU A 21 -15.85 -1.89 -1.06
N MET A 22 -15.57 -0.60 -1.10
CA MET A 22 -16.10 0.39 -0.15
C MET A 22 -17.54 0.82 -0.48
N GLU A 23 -18.08 0.40 -1.63
CA GLU A 23 -19.45 0.66 -2.09
C GLU A 23 -19.88 2.13 -1.90
N SER A 24 -20.95 2.39 -1.14
CA SER A 24 -21.50 3.73 -0.84
C SER A 24 -20.95 4.34 0.47
N ASN A 25 -19.97 3.71 1.13
CA ASN A 25 -19.43 4.18 2.41
C ASN A 25 -18.49 5.39 2.23
N ASN A 26 -19.07 6.59 2.20
CA ASN A 26 -18.33 7.84 1.98
C ASN A 26 -17.36 8.18 3.11
N GLU A 27 -17.67 7.85 4.36
CA GLU A 27 -16.77 8.10 5.50
C GLU A 27 -15.49 7.25 5.39
N LEU A 28 -15.64 5.99 5.00
CA LEU A 28 -14.52 5.09 4.73
C LEU A 28 -13.67 5.61 3.55
N LYS A 29 -14.31 6.07 2.47
CA LYS A 29 -13.58 6.70 1.34
C LYS A 29 -12.84 7.97 1.75
N LYS A 30 -13.46 8.86 2.55
CA LYS A 30 -12.81 10.08 3.10
C LYS A 30 -11.59 9.72 3.95
N SER A 31 -11.75 8.78 4.88
CA SER A 31 -10.65 8.36 5.78
C SER A 31 -9.54 7.58 5.07
N TYR A 32 -9.87 6.82 4.02
CA TYR A 32 -8.90 6.19 3.13
C TYR A 32 -8.12 7.22 2.30
N LYS A 33 -8.81 8.18 1.66
CA LYS A 33 -8.17 9.30 0.94
C LYS A 33 -7.19 10.05 1.85
N SER A 34 -7.63 10.41 3.06
CA SER A 34 -6.80 11.11 4.04
C SER A 34 -5.54 10.30 4.41
N LEU A 35 -5.69 9.00 4.67
CA LEU A 35 -4.57 8.12 4.99
C LEU A 35 -3.59 7.97 3.82
N VAL A 36 -4.07 7.76 2.59
CA VAL A 36 -3.21 7.69 1.40
C VAL A 36 -2.42 8.99 1.22
N LYS A 37 -3.05 10.15 1.46
CA LYS A 37 -2.39 11.47 1.36
C LYS A 37 -1.31 11.66 2.42
N SER A 38 -1.44 11.05 3.59
CA SER A 38 -0.46 11.15 4.68
C SER A 38 0.69 10.15 4.59
N LEU A 39 0.59 9.09 3.76
CA LEU A 39 1.65 8.07 3.60
C LEU A 39 3.02 8.67 3.27
N GLY A 40 3.08 9.68 2.41
CA GLY A 40 4.34 10.32 2.05
C GLY A 40 5.04 10.96 3.25
N ALA A 41 4.28 11.64 4.11
CA ALA A 41 4.80 12.24 5.33
C ALA A 41 5.21 11.17 6.36
N LEU A 42 4.40 10.12 6.53
CA LEU A 42 4.72 8.99 7.41
C LEU A 42 6.06 8.35 7.03
N VAL A 43 6.26 8.05 5.75
CA VAL A 43 7.51 7.44 5.25
C VAL A 43 8.70 8.39 5.40
N LEU A 44 8.52 9.68 5.17
CA LEU A 44 9.59 10.67 5.32
C LEU A 44 10.04 10.81 6.79
N GLN A 45 9.10 10.78 7.74
CA GLN A 45 9.37 10.98 9.16
C GLN A 45 9.89 9.71 9.85
N ASN A 46 9.29 8.56 9.55
CA ASN A 46 9.53 7.31 10.28
C ASN A 46 10.34 6.28 9.49
N GLY A 47 10.56 6.52 8.21
CA GLY A 47 11.09 5.52 7.29
C GLY A 47 10.03 4.51 6.84
N LEU A 48 10.35 3.77 5.77
CA LEU A 48 9.42 2.87 5.11
C LEU A 48 8.97 1.71 6.02
N TYR A 49 9.92 1.03 6.66
CA TYR A 49 9.63 -0.13 7.51
C TYR A 49 8.67 0.23 8.65
N ALA A 50 9.01 1.25 9.44
CA ALA A 50 8.20 1.66 10.58
C ALA A 50 6.81 2.17 10.14
N SER A 51 6.73 2.85 8.98
CA SER A 51 5.45 3.28 8.43
C SER A 51 4.53 2.10 8.08
N ILE A 52 5.05 1.06 7.42
CA ILE A 52 4.23 -0.12 7.09
C ILE A 52 3.83 -0.86 8.37
N VAL A 53 4.74 -1.01 9.35
CA VAL A 53 4.42 -1.62 10.65
C VAL A 53 3.34 -0.83 11.39
N PHE A 54 3.38 0.50 11.34
CA PHE A 54 2.33 1.36 11.89
C PHE A 54 0.97 1.09 11.22
N ILE A 55 0.93 1.01 9.87
CA ILE A 55 -0.29 0.65 9.14
C ILE A 55 -0.81 -0.73 9.57
N ILE A 56 0.08 -1.73 9.69
CA ILE A 56 -0.26 -3.07 10.19
C ILE A 56 -0.89 -2.98 11.58
N SER A 57 -0.31 -2.21 12.50
CA SER A 57 -0.81 -2.06 13.88
C SER A 57 -2.23 -1.50 13.95
N LYS A 58 -2.59 -0.60 13.04
CA LYS A 58 -3.90 0.08 12.97
C LYS A 58 -4.93 -0.64 12.10
N THR A 59 -4.48 -1.65 11.35
CA THR A 59 -5.35 -2.47 10.51
C THR A 59 -6.30 -3.30 11.37
N LYS A 60 -7.60 -3.07 11.13
CA LYS A 60 -8.75 -3.84 11.61
C LYS A 60 -9.58 -4.26 10.40
N ASP A 61 -10.49 -5.21 10.56
CA ASP A 61 -11.29 -5.69 9.42
C ASP A 61 -11.99 -4.54 8.69
N LYS A 62 -11.78 -4.46 7.38
CA LYS A 62 -12.36 -3.49 6.43
C LYS A 62 -12.32 -2.00 6.87
N ASN A 63 -11.35 -1.58 7.69
CA ASN A 63 -11.13 -0.14 7.94
C ASN A 63 -10.23 0.50 6.87
N ASN A 64 -10.06 1.82 6.89
CA ASN A 64 -9.19 2.52 5.94
C ASN A 64 -7.73 1.99 5.92
N TYR A 65 -7.20 1.60 7.08
CA TYR A 65 -5.87 0.99 7.19
C TYR A 65 -5.80 -0.38 6.49
N TYR A 66 -6.86 -1.19 6.54
CA TYR A 66 -6.95 -2.45 5.81
C TYR A 66 -6.79 -2.25 4.31
N TYR A 67 -7.51 -1.29 3.72
CA TYR A 67 -7.41 -1.03 2.28
C TYR A 67 -6.03 -0.51 1.87
N VAL A 68 -5.43 0.37 2.68
CA VAL A 68 -4.04 0.81 2.45
C VAL A 68 -3.05 -0.36 2.57
N LEU A 69 -3.19 -1.22 3.58
CA LEU A 69 -2.34 -2.39 3.73
C LEU A 69 -2.52 -3.36 2.55
N LYS A 70 -3.75 -3.52 2.05
CA LYS A 70 -4.06 -4.33 0.86
C LYS A 70 -3.33 -3.81 -0.38
N ASP A 71 -3.33 -2.50 -0.61
CA ASP A 71 -2.59 -1.91 -1.73
C ASP A 71 -1.08 -2.12 -1.61
N ILE A 72 -0.55 -1.92 -0.39
CA ILE A 72 0.88 -2.14 -0.09
C ILE A 72 1.25 -3.61 -0.32
N GLN A 73 0.45 -4.55 0.18
CA GLN A 73 0.67 -5.98 -0.01
C GLN A 73 0.69 -6.33 -1.49
N LYS A 74 -0.30 -5.88 -2.26
CA LYS A 74 -0.36 -6.13 -3.70
C LYS A 74 0.83 -5.52 -4.44
N PHE A 75 1.29 -4.35 -4.00
CA PHE A 75 2.48 -3.71 -4.58
C PHE A 75 3.77 -4.49 -4.26
N LEU A 76 3.90 -4.98 -3.03
CA LEU A 76 5.00 -5.87 -2.65
C LEU A 76 4.98 -7.15 -3.48
N LYS A 77 3.82 -7.80 -3.62
CA LYS A 77 3.65 -9.01 -4.44
C LYS A 77 4.09 -8.79 -5.88
N GLU A 78 3.65 -7.69 -6.49
CA GLU A 78 3.99 -7.39 -7.89
C GLU A 78 5.49 -7.05 -8.05
N TYR A 79 6.07 -6.28 -7.12
CA TYR A 79 7.48 -5.89 -7.17
C TYR A 79 8.45 -7.04 -6.88
N PHE A 80 8.05 -7.91 -5.98
CA PHE A 80 8.85 -9.02 -5.48
C PHE A 80 8.35 -10.37 -5.99
N LYS A 81 7.66 -10.42 -7.14
CA LYS A 81 6.95 -11.58 -7.70
C LYS A 81 7.67 -12.94 -7.52
N ASP A 82 8.98 -12.98 -7.71
CA ASP A 82 9.78 -14.22 -7.63
C ASP A 82 10.15 -14.65 -6.19
N SER A 83 9.93 -13.79 -5.21
CA SER A 83 10.40 -13.94 -3.82
C SER A 83 9.33 -13.67 -2.77
N TYR A 84 8.17 -13.15 -3.17
CA TYR A 84 7.05 -12.94 -2.29
C TYR A 84 6.25 -14.23 -2.21
N LEU A 85 6.27 -14.88 -1.04
CA LEU A 85 5.53 -16.11 -0.80
C LEU A 85 4.22 -15.79 -0.08
N GLU A 86 3.10 -16.10 -0.73
CA GLU A 86 1.79 -16.03 -0.07
C GLU A 86 1.70 -17.11 1.01
N ASN A 87 1.00 -16.81 2.10
CA ASN A 87 0.72 -17.77 3.15
C ASN A 87 -0.66 -17.53 3.76
N ASP A 88 -1.19 -18.54 4.45
CA ASP A 88 -2.56 -18.51 4.98
C ASP A 88 -2.69 -17.74 6.32
N LYS A 89 -1.66 -16.99 6.73
CA LYS A 89 -1.62 -16.30 8.04
C LYS A 89 -2.32 -14.93 8.03
N GLY A 90 -2.93 -14.56 6.91
CA GLY A 90 -3.61 -13.29 6.73
C GLY A 90 -2.67 -12.12 6.45
N ILE A 91 -3.24 -11.04 5.88
CA ILE A 91 -2.49 -9.92 5.30
C ILE A 91 -1.48 -9.27 6.25
N LYS A 92 -1.82 -9.12 7.54
CA LYS A 92 -0.95 -8.45 8.52
C LYS A 92 0.35 -9.23 8.73
N GLN A 93 0.23 -10.53 8.96
CA GLN A 93 1.37 -11.40 9.24
C GLN A 93 2.19 -11.62 7.97
N GLU A 94 1.53 -11.83 6.83
CA GLU A 94 2.17 -12.01 5.53
C GLU A 94 3.05 -10.81 5.14
N VAL A 95 2.55 -9.59 5.28
CA VAL A 95 3.34 -8.38 5.02
C VAL A 95 4.49 -8.25 6.01
N LEU A 96 4.26 -8.46 7.31
CA LEU A 96 5.29 -8.34 8.33
C LEU A 96 6.45 -9.31 8.09
N GLU A 97 6.16 -10.59 7.87
CA GLU A 97 7.16 -11.62 7.57
C GLU A 97 7.96 -11.28 6.31
N PHE A 98 7.30 -10.74 5.29
CA PHE A 98 7.98 -10.32 4.07
C PHE A 98 8.94 -9.15 4.31
N LEU A 99 8.56 -8.15 5.12
CA LEU A 99 9.44 -7.03 5.47
C LEU A 99 10.68 -7.47 6.25
N GLU A 100 10.60 -8.57 7.01
CA GLU A 100 11.72 -9.13 7.76
C GLU A 100 12.64 -10.04 6.91
N SER A 101 12.18 -10.41 5.71
CA SER A 101 12.89 -11.30 4.79
C SER A 101 14.23 -10.73 4.28
N LYS A 102 15.14 -11.63 3.90
CA LYS A 102 16.41 -11.26 3.25
C LYS A 102 16.17 -10.55 1.91
N SER A 103 15.14 -10.95 1.17
CA SER A 103 14.78 -10.37 -0.13
C SER A 103 14.44 -8.89 -0.01
N PHE A 104 13.59 -8.54 0.97
CA PHE A 104 13.23 -7.15 1.24
C PHE A 104 14.44 -6.33 1.71
N LYS A 105 15.21 -6.83 2.70
CA LYS A 105 16.40 -6.16 3.22
C LYS A 105 17.42 -5.84 2.13
N LYS A 106 17.70 -6.79 1.23
CA LYS A 106 18.60 -6.58 0.07
C LYS A 106 18.07 -5.55 -0.92
N ALA A 107 16.75 -5.42 -1.03
CA ALA A 107 16.07 -4.53 -1.96
C ALA A 107 15.71 -3.16 -1.38
N TYR A 108 15.88 -2.96 -0.07
CA TYR A 108 15.22 -1.89 0.69
C TYR A 108 15.35 -0.51 0.03
N ARG A 109 16.56 -0.11 -0.36
CA ARG A 109 16.81 1.19 -0.99
C ARG A 109 16.07 1.34 -2.32
N GLN A 110 16.22 0.36 -3.21
CA GLN A 110 15.58 0.37 -4.54
C GLN A 110 14.05 0.31 -4.41
N PHE A 111 13.53 -0.50 -3.49
CA PHE A 111 12.09 -0.57 -3.24
C PHE A 111 11.56 0.72 -2.65
N SER A 112 12.30 1.41 -1.76
CA SER A 112 11.87 2.68 -1.18
C SER A 112 11.62 3.75 -2.25
N GLU A 113 12.49 3.85 -3.26
CA GLU A 113 12.28 4.77 -4.39
C GLU A 113 11.01 4.46 -5.18
N GLN A 114 10.75 3.17 -5.42
CA GLN A 114 9.55 2.71 -6.13
C GLN A 114 8.29 2.88 -5.27
N PHE A 115 8.40 2.73 -3.96
CA PHE A 115 7.31 2.96 -3.01
C PHE A 115 6.92 4.44 -2.95
N ILE A 116 7.88 5.36 -3.03
CA ILE A 116 7.59 6.80 -3.14
C ILE A 116 6.81 7.09 -4.43
N GLU A 117 7.18 6.49 -5.55
CA GLU A 117 6.44 6.64 -6.80
C GLU A 117 5.02 6.04 -6.71
N PHE A 118 4.87 4.90 -6.04
CA PHE A 118 3.57 4.31 -5.70
C PHE A 118 2.70 5.27 -4.88
N ILE A 119 3.23 5.88 -3.82
CA ILE A 119 2.52 6.87 -2.99
C ILE A 119 2.09 8.07 -3.85
N LYS A 120 2.97 8.58 -4.72
CA LYS A 120 2.66 9.73 -5.58
C LYS A 120 1.47 9.45 -6.49
N TRP A 121 1.45 8.30 -7.17
CA TRP A 121 0.33 7.93 -8.04
C TRP A 121 -0.93 7.58 -7.26
N HIS A 122 -0.83 6.86 -6.14
CA HIS A 122 -1.99 6.60 -5.27
C HIS A 122 -2.62 7.90 -4.80
N ARG A 123 -1.81 8.86 -4.34
CA ARG A 123 -2.29 10.20 -3.94
C ARG A 123 -3.04 10.91 -5.06
N ARG A 124 -2.50 10.91 -6.28
CA ARG A 124 -3.17 11.51 -7.45
C ARG A 124 -4.52 10.84 -7.72
N TYR A 125 -4.57 9.51 -7.69
CA TYR A 125 -5.80 8.79 -8.02
C TYR A 125 -6.88 8.85 -6.94
N VAL A 126 -6.52 8.94 -5.65
CA VAL A 126 -7.53 9.24 -4.62
C VAL A 126 -8.05 10.67 -4.74
N ASP A 127 -7.23 11.64 -5.17
CA ASP A 127 -7.73 12.98 -5.45
C ASP A 127 -8.67 13.02 -6.68
N ILE A 128 -8.41 12.19 -7.70
CA ILE A 128 -9.26 12.11 -8.92
C ILE A 128 -10.58 11.37 -8.68
N TYR A 129 -10.56 10.24 -7.97
CA TYR A 129 -11.72 9.33 -7.88
C TYR A 129 -12.57 9.52 -6.64
N ILE A 130 -12.05 10.22 -5.63
CA ILE A 130 -12.74 10.45 -4.36
C ILE A 130 -12.99 11.94 -4.28
N ASP A 131 -14.01 12.38 -5.01
CA ASP A 131 -14.51 13.75 -4.92
C ASP A 131 -15.52 13.79 -3.78
N ILE A 132 -15.08 14.29 -2.64
CA ILE A 132 -15.97 14.42 -1.49
C ILE A 132 -15.64 15.74 -0.82
N ASP A 133 -16.46 16.73 -1.16
CA ASP A 133 -16.62 17.98 -0.41
C ASP A 133 -17.08 17.68 1.04
#